data_AF-A0A2T3A6F7-F1
#
_entry.id   AF-A0A2T3A6F7-F1
#
_cell.length_a   1.000
_cell.length_b   1.000
_cell.length_c   1.000
_cell.angle_alpha   90.00
_cell.angle_beta   90.00
_cell.angle_gamma   90.00
#
_symmetry.space_group_name_H-M   'P 1'
#
loop_
_entity.id
_entity.type
_entity.pdbx_description
1 polymer ?
#
loop_
_entity_poly.entity_id
_entity_poly.type
_entity_poly.pdbx_seq_one_letter_code
_entity_poly.pdbx_strand_id
1 'polypeptide(L)'
;MNAIVGGQTSCKAPEIAALEEYLPPDVDIIPCHSLHGPNVDPKGQPLVLIKHRASNASFAKVETVLSCLDSKHVYLSAREHDRITADTQAVTHAAFLSMGKAWHAMQHFPWEGARYVGGIENVKINLTLRIYSARWHVYAGLAILNPEARKQITQYARSTTELYKLMLEGNYEGLRQRVYAARERVFGHDDAPKWAQATLLRDEILDRFSLGKKPEEGKALPNNHLSLLAMVDCWSALGIVPYDHMICSTPLFRLWLGVTENLFRHPERLDEALRIAVDDNTFRSDDLEFTFAARGWAECVSLGHFDTWRERFRETQAFFEPRFTEAAKVGNAMIKAVLEETTSKE
;
A
#
# COMPACT_ATOMS: atom_id res chain seq x y z
N MET A 1 -23.30 21.81 -25.82
CA MET A 1 -22.42 22.78 -26.48
C MET A 1 -21.64 23.54 -25.43
N ASN A 2 -20.30 23.47 -25.47
CA ASN A 2 -19.35 24.12 -24.54
C ASN A 2 -19.43 23.65 -23.07
N ALA A 3 -19.82 22.41 -22.83
CA ALA A 3 -19.77 21.82 -21.50
C ALA A 3 -18.34 21.35 -21.17
N ILE A 4 -17.99 21.37 -19.88
CA ILE A 4 -16.78 20.74 -19.35
C ILE A 4 -17.23 19.60 -18.44
N VAL A 5 -16.74 18.40 -18.68
CA VAL A 5 -17.09 17.19 -17.92
C VAL A 5 -15.83 16.52 -17.40
N GLY A 6 -15.90 16.03 -16.16
CA GLY A 6 -14.84 15.24 -15.54
C GLY A 6 -15.36 14.58 -14.28
N GLY A 7 -14.88 13.38 -13.99
CA GLY A 7 -15.14 12.67 -12.75
C GLY A 7 -14.03 12.87 -11.73
N GLN A 8 -14.30 12.37 -10.52
CA GLN A 8 -13.36 12.30 -9.39
C GLN A 8 -12.99 10.85 -9.03
N THR A 9 -13.08 9.93 -10.00
CA THR A 9 -12.91 8.51 -9.70
C THR A 9 -11.47 8.20 -9.27
N SER A 10 -11.21 7.09 -8.60
CA SER A 10 -9.85 6.71 -8.24
C SER A 10 -9.05 6.04 -9.36
N CYS A 11 -9.68 5.73 -10.50
CA CYS A 11 -9.07 5.08 -11.67
C CYS A 11 -9.46 5.80 -12.95
N LYS A 12 -8.48 6.31 -13.70
CA LYS A 12 -8.75 7.14 -14.87
C LYS A 12 -9.00 6.36 -16.13
N ALA A 13 -8.37 5.21 -16.33
CA ALA A 13 -8.57 4.40 -17.54
C ALA A 13 -10.05 4.09 -17.84
N PRO A 14 -10.85 3.50 -16.93
CA PRO A 14 -12.27 3.22 -17.22
C PRO A 14 -13.10 4.50 -17.34
N GLU A 15 -12.78 5.54 -16.58
CA GLU A 15 -13.47 6.82 -16.65
C GLU A 15 -13.26 7.48 -18.01
N ILE A 16 -12.00 7.62 -18.44
CA ILE A 16 -11.65 8.20 -19.73
C ILE A 16 -12.29 7.42 -20.87
N ALA A 17 -12.23 6.08 -20.83
CA ALA A 17 -12.86 5.25 -21.86
C ALA A 17 -14.38 5.54 -21.99
N ALA A 18 -15.09 5.61 -20.86
CA ALA A 18 -16.51 5.94 -20.86
C ALA A 18 -16.78 7.37 -21.33
N LEU A 19 -15.98 8.35 -20.90
CA LEU A 19 -16.14 9.74 -21.32
C LEU A 19 -15.86 9.91 -22.82
N GLU A 20 -14.87 9.20 -23.37
CA GLU A 20 -14.59 9.22 -24.80
C GLU A 20 -15.69 8.57 -25.64
N GLU A 21 -16.28 7.47 -25.16
CA GLU A 21 -17.34 6.74 -25.85
C GLU A 21 -18.66 7.52 -25.90
N TYR A 22 -19.05 8.12 -24.76
CA TYR A 22 -20.39 8.67 -24.61
C TYR A 22 -20.48 10.20 -24.75
N LEU A 23 -19.37 10.94 -24.63
CA LEU A 23 -19.42 12.41 -24.76
C LEU A 23 -19.20 12.89 -26.19
N PRO A 24 -20.01 13.85 -26.66
CA PRO A 24 -19.81 14.51 -27.96
C PRO A 24 -18.40 15.12 -28.12
N PRO A 25 -17.89 15.25 -29.36
CA PRO A 25 -16.56 15.83 -29.63
C PRO A 25 -16.39 17.29 -29.19
N ASP A 26 -17.47 18.06 -29.06
CA ASP A 26 -17.47 19.47 -28.63
C ASP A 26 -17.48 19.65 -27.10
N VAL A 27 -17.38 18.55 -26.34
CA VAL A 27 -17.31 18.56 -24.87
C VAL A 27 -15.86 18.37 -24.41
N ASP A 28 -15.41 19.31 -23.58
CA ASP A 28 -14.09 19.27 -22.96
C ASP A 28 -14.07 18.28 -21.78
N ILE A 29 -13.05 17.43 -21.72
CA ILE A 29 -12.88 16.37 -20.71
C ILE A 29 -11.72 16.75 -19.78
N ILE A 30 -12.04 17.09 -18.53
CA ILE A 30 -11.08 17.48 -17.50
C ILE A 30 -11.40 16.77 -16.17
N PRO A 31 -10.96 15.51 -15.99
CA PRO A 31 -11.10 14.81 -14.71
C PRO A 31 -10.19 15.39 -13.63
N CYS A 32 -10.53 15.08 -12.38
CA CYS A 32 -9.65 15.32 -11.24
C CYS A 32 -9.64 14.12 -10.29
N HIS A 33 -8.81 14.18 -9.25
CA HIS A 33 -8.83 13.21 -8.15
C HIS A 33 -8.22 13.84 -6.92
N SER A 34 -9.02 14.00 -5.87
CA SER A 34 -8.51 14.38 -4.57
C SER A 34 -7.90 13.17 -3.87
N LEU A 35 -6.62 13.23 -3.52
CA LEU A 35 -5.88 12.09 -2.94
C LEU A 35 -6.08 11.95 -1.42
N HIS A 36 -7.31 12.19 -0.96
CA HIS A 36 -7.70 12.07 0.44
C HIS A 36 -9.13 11.51 0.58
N GLY A 37 -9.46 11.01 1.77
CA GLY A 37 -10.81 10.56 2.09
C GLY A 37 -11.77 11.74 2.30
N PRO A 38 -13.10 11.50 2.27
CA PRO A 38 -14.12 12.55 2.34
C PRO A 38 -14.15 13.33 3.67
N ASN A 39 -13.55 12.77 4.73
CA ASN A 39 -13.50 13.37 6.07
C ASN A 39 -12.20 14.16 6.34
N VAL A 40 -11.39 14.41 5.30
CA VAL A 40 -10.10 15.11 5.41
C VAL A 40 -10.25 16.50 4.81
N ASP A 41 -9.72 17.51 5.50
CA ASP A 41 -9.63 18.88 5.00
C ASP A 41 -8.76 18.90 3.72
N PRO A 42 -9.28 19.38 2.58
CA PRO A 42 -8.56 19.40 1.31
C PRO A 42 -7.36 20.37 1.31
N LYS A 43 -7.25 21.28 2.28
CA LYS A 43 -6.19 22.27 2.35
C LYS A 43 -4.81 21.62 2.41
N GLY A 44 -3.95 22.01 1.47
CA GLY A 44 -2.60 21.47 1.29
C GLY A 44 -2.54 20.02 0.81
N GLN A 45 -3.68 19.33 0.69
CA GLN A 45 -3.71 17.96 0.17
C GLN A 45 -3.53 17.95 -1.35
N PRO A 46 -2.91 16.90 -1.93
CA PRO A 46 -2.78 16.80 -3.37
C PRO A 46 -4.13 16.64 -4.08
N LEU A 47 -4.36 17.49 -5.08
CA LEU A 47 -5.50 17.41 -6.00
C LEU A 47 -4.96 17.24 -7.43
N VAL A 48 -5.17 16.05 -8.01
CA VAL A 48 -4.72 15.79 -9.38
C VAL A 48 -5.71 16.40 -10.37
N LEU A 49 -5.21 17.16 -11.34
CA LEU A 49 -5.97 17.69 -12.47
C LEU A 49 -5.45 17.08 -13.78
N ILE A 50 -6.36 16.59 -14.63
CA ILE A 50 -6.01 15.88 -15.85
C ILE A 50 -6.63 16.57 -17.05
N LYS A 51 -5.79 17.17 -17.88
CA LYS A 51 -6.21 17.76 -19.15
C LYS A 51 -6.22 16.68 -20.24
N HIS A 52 -7.33 15.97 -20.41
CA HIS A 52 -7.43 14.85 -21.35
C HIS A 52 -7.76 15.29 -22.78
N ARG A 53 -8.98 15.83 -22.99
CA ARG A 53 -9.48 16.35 -24.28
C ARG A 53 -10.11 17.71 -24.02
N ALA A 54 -9.29 18.75 -23.89
CA ALA A 54 -9.80 20.07 -23.53
C ALA A 54 -8.93 21.22 -24.05
N SER A 55 -9.56 22.39 -24.21
CA SER A 55 -8.84 23.65 -24.46
C SER A 55 -8.06 24.13 -23.23
N ASN A 56 -7.05 24.99 -23.42
CA ASN A 56 -6.35 25.64 -22.30
C ASN A 56 -7.29 26.54 -21.48
N ALA A 57 -8.25 27.19 -22.14
CA ALA A 57 -9.21 28.08 -21.48
C ALA A 57 -10.12 27.31 -20.52
N SER A 58 -10.66 26.16 -20.96
CA SER A 58 -11.46 25.30 -20.10
C SER A 58 -10.66 24.71 -18.94
N PHE A 59 -9.39 24.33 -19.19
CA PHE A 59 -8.51 23.83 -18.14
C PHE A 59 -8.25 24.88 -17.06
N ALA A 60 -7.87 26.10 -17.45
CA ALA A 60 -7.68 27.22 -16.53
C ALA A 60 -8.96 27.56 -15.76
N LYS A 61 -10.14 27.43 -16.39
CA LYS A 61 -11.43 27.61 -15.73
C LYS A 61 -11.67 26.57 -14.63
N VAL A 62 -11.44 25.29 -14.91
CA VAL A 62 -11.58 24.21 -13.91
C VAL A 62 -10.60 24.40 -12.76
N GLU A 63 -9.34 24.71 -13.07
CA GLU A 63 -8.31 25.01 -12.08
C GLU A 63 -8.72 26.17 -11.17
N THR A 64 -9.23 27.27 -11.74
CA THR A 64 -9.71 28.43 -10.96
C THR A 64 -10.91 28.07 -10.08
N VAL A 65 -11.82 27.24 -10.56
CA VAL A 65 -12.97 26.80 -9.76
C VAL A 65 -12.52 25.93 -8.59
N LEU A 66 -11.56 25.04 -8.80
CA LEU A 66 -11.07 24.11 -7.77
C LEU A 66 -10.07 24.75 -6.80
N SER A 67 -9.53 25.94 -7.10
CA SER A 67 -8.61 26.64 -6.19
C SER A 67 -9.25 27.02 -4.86
N CYS A 68 -10.59 27.06 -4.77
CA CYS A 68 -11.29 27.31 -3.51
C CYS A 68 -11.10 26.21 -2.46
N LEU A 69 -10.55 25.06 -2.85
CA LEU A 69 -10.24 23.94 -1.96
C LEU A 69 -8.91 24.11 -1.21
N ASP A 70 -8.11 25.13 -1.57
CA ASP A 70 -6.74 25.33 -1.06
C ASP A 70 -5.84 24.08 -1.17
N SER A 71 -6.16 23.19 -2.11
CA SER A 71 -5.39 21.96 -2.38
C SER A 71 -4.12 22.26 -3.17
N LYS A 72 -3.11 21.40 -3.02
CA LYS A 72 -1.91 21.43 -3.86
C LYS A 72 -2.24 20.78 -5.21
N HIS A 73 -2.40 21.59 -6.26
CA HIS A 73 -2.68 21.08 -7.59
C HIS A 73 -1.49 20.28 -8.15
N VAL A 74 -1.78 19.12 -8.71
CA VAL A 74 -0.82 18.21 -9.35
C VAL A 74 -1.32 17.91 -10.76
N TYR A 75 -0.49 18.11 -11.78
CA TYR A 75 -0.88 17.94 -13.17
C TYR A 75 -0.33 16.63 -13.71
N LEU A 76 -1.21 15.73 -14.16
CA LEU A 76 -0.84 14.43 -14.71
C LEU A 76 -1.70 14.12 -15.94
N SER A 77 -1.20 13.25 -16.82
CA SER A 77 -2.06 12.52 -17.75
C SER A 77 -2.84 11.42 -17.02
N ALA A 78 -3.93 10.95 -17.62
CA ALA A 78 -4.70 9.81 -17.09
C ALA A 78 -3.83 8.56 -16.88
N ARG A 79 -2.89 8.32 -17.81
CA ARG A 79 -1.96 7.19 -17.74
C ARG A 79 -0.94 7.34 -16.62
N GLU A 80 -0.35 8.52 -16.46
CA GLU A 80 0.58 8.79 -15.35
C GLU A 80 -0.11 8.67 -14.00
N HIS A 81 -1.32 9.22 -13.87
CA HIS A 81 -2.15 9.07 -12.68
C HIS A 81 -2.35 7.59 -12.32
N ASP A 82 -2.79 6.76 -13.26
CA ASP A 82 -3.07 5.35 -12.97
C ASP A 82 -1.80 4.56 -12.63
N ARG A 83 -0.67 4.88 -13.27
CA ARG A 83 0.63 4.30 -12.92
C ARG A 83 1.05 4.68 -11.50
N ILE A 84 1.04 5.98 -11.17
CA ILE A 84 1.46 6.50 -9.87
C ILE A 84 0.56 5.99 -8.73
N THR A 85 -0.75 5.95 -8.94
CA THR A 85 -1.69 5.43 -7.94
C THR A 85 -1.52 3.92 -7.75
N ALA A 86 -1.22 3.16 -8.80
CA ALA A 86 -0.85 1.75 -8.66
C ALA A 86 0.43 1.59 -7.85
N ASP A 87 1.51 2.29 -8.22
CA ASP A 87 2.83 2.19 -7.57
C ASP A 87 2.80 2.53 -6.06
N THR A 88 1.90 3.43 -5.66
CA THR A 88 1.78 3.88 -4.26
C THR A 88 0.75 3.08 -3.44
N GLN A 89 -0.21 2.40 -4.09
CA GLN A 89 -1.34 1.81 -3.37
C GLN A 89 -1.55 0.31 -3.63
N ALA A 90 -1.29 -0.19 -4.83
CA ALA A 90 -1.69 -1.54 -5.23
C ALA A 90 -1.01 -2.63 -4.38
N VAL A 91 0.33 -2.59 -4.28
CA VAL A 91 1.09 -3.57 -3.50
C VAL A 91 0.82 -3.41 -2.00
N THR A 92 0.73 -2.17 -1.52
CA THR A 92 0.38 -1.85 -0.12
C THR A 92 -0.97 -2.47 0.26
N HIS A 93 -2.01 -2.27 -0.55
CA HIS A 93 -3.33 -2.85 -0.31
C HIS A 93 -3.29 -4.38 -0.41
N ALA A 94 -2.62 -4.94 -1.41
CA ALA A 94 -2.49 -6.39 -1.58
C ALA A 94 -1.84 -7.05 -0.36
N ALA A 95 -0.79 -6.43 0.21
CA ALA A 95 -0.13 -6.92 1.41
C ALA A 95 -1.12 -7.02 2.59
N PHE A 96 -1.80 -5.92 2.93
CA PHE A 96 -2.70 -5.91 4.10
C PHE A 96 -3.99 -6.71 3.92
N LEU A 97 -4.55 -6.75 2.71
CA LEU A 97 -5.66 -7.65 2.38
C LEU A 97 -5.23 -9.12 2.50
N SER A 98 -3.98 -9.44 2.15
CA SER A 98 -3.45 -10.79 2.31
C SER A 98 -3.22 -11.13 3.79
N MET A 99 -2.69 -10.18 4.58
CA MET A 99 -2.54 -10.34 6.03
C MET A 99 -3.87 -10.63 6.72
N GLY A 100 -4.88 -9.79 6.48
CA GLY A 100 -6.17 -9.97 7.14
C GLY A 100 -6.86 -11.27 6.74
N LYS A 101 -6.78 -11.68 5.46
CA LYS A 101 -7.34 -12.97 5.03
C LYS A 101 -6.58 -14.15 5.63
N ALA A 102 -5.26 -14.05 5.81
CA ALA A 102 -4.48 -15.07 6.49
C ALA A 102 -4.87 -15.21 7.97
N TRP A 103 -5.00 -14.10 8.71
CA TRP A 103 -5.45 -14.12 10.11
C TRP A 103 -6.88 -14.66 10.25
N HIS A 104 -7.77 -14.29 9.32
CA HIS A 104 -9.09 -14.89 9.23
C HIS A 104 -9.00 -16.40 8.97
N ALA A 105 -8.19 -16.88 8.03
CA ALA A 105 -8.06 -18.32 7.76
C ALA A 105 -7.55 -19.09 8.98
N MET A 106 -6.63 -18.48 9.73
CA MET A 106 -6.10 -19.03 10.97
C MET A 106 -7.04 -18.88 12.19
N GLN A 107 -8.15 -18.13 12.05
CA GLN A 107 -9.12 -17.84 13.11
C GLN A 107 -8.48 -17.29 14.40
N HIS A 108 -7.39 -16.52 14.27
CA HIS A 108 -6.68 -15.92 15.40
C HIS A 108 -6.43 -14.42 15.18
N PHE A 109 -6.42 -13.67 16.28
CA PHE A 109 -5.93 -12.30 16.27
C PHE A 109 -4.45 -12.31 16.64
N PRO A 110 -3.54 -11.89 15.75
CA PRO A 110 -2.11 -12.05 15.98
C PRO A 110 -1.60 -11.34 17.23
N TRP A 111 -2.22 -10.22 17.62
CA TRP A 111 -1.86 -9.41 18.80
C TRP A 111 -2.38 -9.94 20.14
N GLU A 112 -3.14 -11.04 20.16
CA GLU A 112 -3.56 -11.68 21.41
C GLU A 112 -2.50 -12.64 21.99
N GLY A 113 -1.47 -12.96 21.20
CA GLY A 113 -0.35 -13.82 21.61
C GLY A 113 0.96 -13.06 21.78
N ALA A 114 2.05 -13.83 21.91
CA ALA A 114 3.43 -13.29 21.88
C ALA A 114 3.96 -13.05 20.45
N ARG A 115 3.17 -13.46 19.44
CA ARG A 115 3.43 -13.19 18.03
C ARG A 115 3.00 -11.75 17.72
N TYR A 116 3.65 -11.08 16.77
CA TYR A 116 3.21 -9.77 16.27
C TYR A 116 3.10 -8.64 17.31
N VAL A 117 4.13 -8.45 18.14
CA VAL A 117 4.12 -7.42 19.19
C VAL A 117 5.24 -6.39 18.99
N GLY A 118 4.89 -5.10 18.99
CA GLY A 118 5.85 -3.98 18.94
C GLY A 118 6.24 -3.54 17.52
N GLY A 119 6.83 -2.34 17.42
CA GLY A 119 7.41 -1.78 16.19
C GLY A 119 6.61 -1.96 14.91
N ILE A 120 7.21 -2.69 13.96
CA ILE A 120 6.67 -2.98 12.61
C ILE A 120 5.32 -3.69 12.67
N GLU A 121 5.11 -4.57 13.64
CA GLU A 121 3.92 -5.42 13.72
C GLU A 121 2.67 -4.61 14.08
N ASN A 122 2.85 -3.62 14.95
CA ASN A 122 1.79 -2.66 15.27
C ASN A 122 1.32 -1.88 14.04
N VAL A 123 2.25 -1.45 13.19
CA VAL A 123 1.90 -0.77 11.93
C VAL A 123 1.08 -1.71 11.04
N LYS A 124 1.51 -2.97 10.88
CA LYS A 124 0.78 -3.97 10.09
C LYS A 124 -0.65 -4.18 10.57
N ILE A 125 -0.83 -4.32 11.88
CA ILE A 125 -2.14 -4.54 12.50
C ILE A 125 -3.06 -3.34 12.25
N ASN A 126 -2.60 -2.14 12.60
CA ASN A 126 -3.41 -0.93 12.47
C ASN A 126 -3.80 -0.66 11.01
N LEU A 127 -2.88 -0.85 10.07
CA LEU A 127 -3.16 -0.66 8.64
C LEU A 127 -4.11 -1.71 8.09
N THR A 128 -3.96 -2.97 8.50
CA THR A 128 -4.90 -4.05 8.11
C THR A 128 -6.31 -3.75 8.61
N LEU A 129 -6.46 -3.41 9.90
CA LEU A 129 -7.76 -3.09 10.49
C LEU A 129 -8.39 -1.85 9.85
N ARG A 130 -7.58 -0.83 9.52
CA ARG A 130 -8.06 0.35 8.80
C ARG A 130 -8.62 -0.01 7.42
N ILE A 131 -7.96 -0.89 6.67
CA ILE A 131 -8.45 -1.34 5.36
C ILE A 131 -9.76 -2.09 5.51
N TYR A 132 -9.84 -3.05 6.43
CA TYR A 132 -11.06 -3.82 6.65
C TYR A 132 -12.19 -3.03 7.31
N SER A 133 -11.94 -1.90 7.96
CA SER A 133 -12.99 -0.98 8.45
C SER A 133 -13.62 -0.12 7.34
N ALA A 134 -13.02 -0.08 6.15
CA ALA A 134 -13.47 0.73 5.03
C ALA A 134 -14.36 -0.09 4.07
N ARG A 135 -14.86 0.57 3.01
CA ARG A 135 -15.75 -0.07 2.04
C ARG A 135 -14.97 -0.88 1.01
N TRP A 136 -15.31 -2.16 0.85
CA TRP A 136 -14.65 -3.10 -0.05
C TRP A 136 -14.49 -2.59 -1.49
N HIS A 137 -15.50 -1.87 -2.01
CA HIS A 137 -15.55 -1.44 -3.41
C HIS A 137 -14.51 -0.37 -3.75
N VAL A 138 -13.99 0.37 -2.75
CA VAL A 138 -12.89 1.33 -2.96
C VAL A 138 -11.62 0.59 -3.35
N TYR A 139 -11.29 -0.48 -2.61
CA TYR A 139 -10.11 -1.31 -2.89
C TYR A 139 -10.29 -2.16 -4.13
N ALA A 140 -11.49 -2.75 -4.32
CA ALA A 140 -11.81 -3.54 -5.50
C ALA A 140 -11.72 -2.68 -6.78
N GLY A 141 -12.29 -1.47 -6.75
CA GLY A 141 -12.27 -0.55 -7.87
C GLY A 141 -10.84 -0.24 -8.31
N LEU A 142 -9.96 0.12 -7.37
CA LEU A 142 -8.55 0.35 -7.68
C LEU A 142 -7.86 -0.91 -8.22
N ALA A 143 -7.97 -2.02 -7.51
CA ALA A 143 -7.25 -3.25 -7.85
C ALA A 143 -7.69 -3.83 -9.20
N ILE A 144 -9.01 -3.85 -9.45
CA ILE A 144 -9.61 -4.46 -10.63
C ILE A 144 -9.61 -3.48 -11.81
N LEU A 145 -9.90 -2.19 -11.65
CA LEU A 145 -10.10 -1.31 -12.80
C LEU A 145 -8.82 -0.63 -13.28
N ASN A 146 -7.77 -0.57 -12.46
CA ASN A 146 -6.48 0.00 -12.86
C ASN A 146 -5.58 -1.09 -13.49
N PRO A 147 -5.24 -1.01 -14.79
CA PRO A 147 -4.41 -2.00 -15.46
C PRO A 147 -2.99 -2.14 -14.88
N GLU A 148 -2.41 -1.06 -14.37
CA GLU A 148 -1.08 -1.10 -13.73
C GLU A 148 -1.17 -1.78 -12.36
N ALA A 149 -2.25 -1.57 -11.61
CA ALA A 149 -2.48 -2.27 -10.34
C ALA A 149 -2.61 -3.79 -10.55
N ARG A 150 -3.29 -4.23 -11.61
CA ARG A 150 -3.40 -5.67 -11.94
C ARG A 150 -2.02 -6.32 -12.07
N LYS A 151 -1.12 -5.72 -12.86
CA LYS A 151 0.25 -6.21 -13.05
C LYS A 151 1.00 -6.32 -11.72
N GLN A 152 0.90 -5.28 -10.89
CA GLN A 152 1.56 -5.23 -9.59
C GLN A 152 1.05 -6.26 -8.60
N ILE A 153 -0.27 -6.47 -8.53
CA ILE A 153 -0.87 -7.45 -7.61
C ILE A 153 -0.50 -8.88 -8.05
N THR A 154 -0.53 -9.17 -9.35
CA THR A 154 -0.08 -10.46 -9.88
C THR A 154 1.40 -10.70 -9.58
N GLN A 155 2.27 -9.70 -9.80
CA GLN A 155 3.68 -9.83 -9.48
C GLN A 155 3.93 -9.94 -7.97
N TYR A 156 3.17 -9.23 -7.13
CA TYR A 156 3.28 -9.35 -5.68
C TYR A 156 2.97 -10.77 -5.21
N ALA A 157 1.88 -11.37 -5.69
CA ALA A 157 1.54 -12.75 -5.37
C ALA A 157 2.63 -13.74 -5.83
N ARG A 158 3.25 -13.49 -6.99
CA ARG A 158 4.40 -14.26 -7.46
C ARG A 158 5.61 -14.08 -6.56
N SER A 159 5.98 -12.85 -6.22
CA SER A 159 7.10 -12.53 -5.32
C SER A 159 6.92 -13.19 -3.95
N THR A 160 5.74 -13.10 -3.34
CA THR A 160 5.41 -13.79 -2.08
C THR A 160 5.60 -15.31 -2.22
N THR A 161 5.05 -15.90 -3.28
CA THR A 161 5.12 -17.36 -3.49
C THR A 161 6.55 -17.84 -3.68
N GLU A 162 7.35 -17.14 -4.49
CA GLU A 162 8.72 -17.55 -4.80
C GLU A 162 9.67 -17.36 -3.61
N LEU A 163 9.51 -16.29 -2.82
CA LEU A 163 10.25 -16.12 -1.57
C LEU A 163 9.86 -17.20 -0.55
N TYR A 164 8.57 -17.50 -0.40
CA TYR A 164 8.12 -18.54 0.50
C TYR A 164 8.65 -19.94 0.12
N LYS A 165 8.77 -20.24 -1.18
CA LYS A 165 9.41 -21.50 -1.63
C LYS A 165 10.87 -21.60 -1.19
N LEU A 166 11.65 -20.52 -1.33
CA LEU A 166 13.04 -20.49 -0.86
C LEU A 166 13.14 -20.68 0.66
N MET A 167 12.22 -20.08 1.42
CA MET A 167 12.08 -20.31 2.87
C MET A 167 11.77 -21.78 3.18
N LEU A 168 10.84 -22.40 2.44
CA LEU A 168 10.42 -23.79 2.60
C LEU A 168 11.54 -24.79 2.30
N GLU A 169 12.33 -24.52 1.26
CA GLU A 169 13.47 -25.34 0.86
C GLU A 169 14.67 -25.22 1.81
N GLY A 170 14.64 -24.25 2.73
CA GLY A 170 15.77 -23.91 3.58
C GLY A 170 16.94 -23.26 2.81
N ASN A 171 16.66 -22.67 1.65
CA ASN A 171 17.67 -22.09 0.76
C ASN A 171 18.02 -20.65 1.20
N TYR A 172 18.76 -20.53 2.30
CA TYR A 172 19.18 -19.23 2.85
C TYR A 172 19.98 -18.39 1.84
N GLU A 173 20.97 -18.99 1.17
CA GLU A 173 21.82 -18.27 0.21
C GLU A 173 21.01 -17.73 -0.98
N GLY A 174 20.12 -18.55 -1.54
CA GLY A 174 19.23 -18.14 -2.63
C GLY A 174 18.24 -17.05 -2.21
N LEU A 175 17.67 -17.18 -1.01
CA LEU A 175 16.79 -16.17 -0.44
C LEU A 175 17.52 -14.84 -0.24
N ARG A 176 18.71 -14.88 0.38
CA ARG A 176 19.55 -13.72 0.64
C ARG A 176 19.96 -13.03 -0.65
N GLN A 177 20.49 -13.78 -1.62
CA GLN A 177 20.91 -13.21 -2.91
C GLN A 177 19.75 -12.48 -3.60
N ARG A 178 18.55 -13.08 -3.61
CA ARG A 178 17.37 -12.49 -4.23
C ARG A 178 16.93 -11.20 -3.54
N VAL A 179 16.84 -11.23 -2.20
CA VAL A 179 16.40 -10.08 -1.40
C VAL A 179 17.39 -8.92 -1.48
N TYR A 180 18.70 -9.18 -1.42
CA TYR A 180 19.72 -8.13 -1.56
C TYR A 180 19.78 -7.56 -2.98
N ALA A 181 19.62 -8.37 -4.02
CA ALA A 181 19.50 -7.85 -5.38
C ALA A 181 18.27 -6.94 -5.54
N ALA A 182 17.16 -7.26 -4.88
CA ALA A 182 15.98 -6.41 -4.86
C ALA A 182 16.22 -5.12 -4.07
N ARG A 183 16.88 -5.21 -2.91
CA ARG A 183 17.30 -4.07 -2.09
C ARG A 183 18.08 -3.04 -2.92
N GLU A 184 19.14 -3.49 -3.60
CA GLU A 184 20.01 -2.60 -4.39
C GLU A 184 19.26 -1.91 -5.52
N ARG A 185 18.34 -2.62 -6.20
CA ARG A 185 17.53 -2.02 -7.27
C ARG A 185 16.57 -0.95 -6.74
N VAL A 186 15.96 -1.16 -5.58
CA VAL A 186 14.93 -0.28 -5.03
C VAL A 186 15.53 0.90 -4.25
N PHE A 187 16.49 0.63 -3.35
CA PHE A 187 17.05 1.62 -2.43
C PHE A 187 18.43 2.14 -2.85
N GLY A 188 19.12 1.47 -3.76
CA GLY A 188 20.52 1.75 -4.11
C GLY A 188 21.52 0.99 -3.24
N HIS A 189 22.81 1.20 -3.52
CA HIS A 189 23.89 0.70 -2.66
C HIS A 189 24.12 1.65 -1.49
N ASP A 190 24.80 1.17 -0.45
CA ASP A 190 25.07 1.95 0.77
C ASP A 190 25.93 3.19 0.51
N ASP A 191 26.81 3.13 -0.48
CA ASP A 191 27.68 4.22 -0.95
C ASP A 191 27.00 5.15 -1.98
N ALA A 192 25.89 4.70 -2.58
CA ALA A 192 25.13 5.44 -3.58
C ALA A 192 23.61 5.20 -3.42
N PRO A 193 23.00 5.69 -2.32
CA PRO A 193 21.58 5.52 -2.09
C PRO A 193 20.77 6.26 -3.15
N LYS A 194 19.75 5.61 -3.72
CA LYS A 194 18.84 6.25 -4.69
C LYS A 194 17.96 7.33 -4.05
N TRP A 195 17.89 7.36 -2.72
CA TRP A 195 17.17 8.37 -1.96
C TRP A 195 18.03 8.92 -0.82
N ALA A 196 18.50 10.15 -0.99
CA ALA A 196 19.51 10.81 -0.15
C ALA A 196 18.96 11.57 1.07
N GLN A 197 17.64 11.64 1.27
CA GLN A 197 17.05 12.32 2.44
C GLN A 197 17.05 11.43 3.69
N ALA A 198 17.01 12.08 4.86
CA ALA A 198 16.84 11.45 6.16
C ALA A 198 15.72 10.40 6.13
N THR A 199 15.90 9.29 6.87
CA THR A 199 14.93 8.19 6.97
C THR A 199 13.50 8.72 7.12
N LEU A 200 12.57 8.12 6.36
CA LEU A 200 11.18 8.56 6.32
C LEU A 200 10.54 8.54 7.71
N LEU A 201 10.92 7.56 8.54
CA LEU A 201 10.44 7.38 9.90
C LEU A 201 11.60 7.10 10.86
N ARG A 202 11.48 7.59 12.10
CA ARG A 202 12.37 7.20 13.22
C ARG A 202 11.81 5.98 13.95
N ASP A 203 12.69 5.10 14.43
CA ASP A 203 12.34 3.89 15.21
C ASP A 203 11.42 4.21 16.40
N GLU A 204 11.66 5.35 17.06
CA GLU A 204 10.93 5.84 18.23
C GLU A 204 9.43 6.08 17.99
N ILE A 205 8.97 6.23 16.75
CA ILE A 205 7.55 6.40 16.41
C ILE A 205 6.86 5.04 16.26
N LEU A 206 7.57 4.03 15.74
CA LEU A 206 7.02 2.70 15.49
C LEU A 206 6.60 2.01 16.81
N ASP A 207 7.35 2.25 17.88
CA ASP A 207 7.12 1.63 19.20
C ASP A 207 6.05 2.31 20.05
N ARG A 208 5.46 3.43 19.60
CA ARG A 208 4.47 4.21 20.37
C ARG A 208 3.04 3.70 20.24
N PHE A 209 2.70 2.94 19.19
CA PHE A 209 1.30 2.67 18.83
C PHE A 209 0.94 1.18 18.88
N SER A 210 0.84 0.60 20.08
CA SER A 210 0.47 -0.82 20.26
C SER A 210 -1.00 -1.02 20.59
N LEU A 211 -1.64 -2.03 19.97
CA LEU A 211 -2.98 -2.51 20.34
C LEU A 211 -2.94 -3.56 21.47
N GLY A 212 -1.79 -4.22 21.69
CA GLY A 212 -1.55 -5.17 22.78
C GLY A 212 -0.60 -4.64 23.84
N LYS A 213 -0.46 -5.36 24.98
CA LYS A 213 0.58 -5.07 25.97
C LYS A 213 1.96 -5.18 25.31
N LYS A 214 2.86 -4.23 25.59
CA LYS A 214 4.28 -4.40 25.21
C LYS A 214 4.77 -5.75 25.79
N PRO A 215 5.46 -6.56 25.00
CA PRO A 215 6.02 -7.79 25.53
C PRO A 215 7.08 -7.39 26.57
N GLU A 216 7.30 -8.20 27.59
CA GLU A 216 8.50 -8.01 28.42
C GLU A 216 9.73 -8.04 27.52
N GLU A 217 10.76 -7.27 27.85
CA GLU A 217 12.01 -7.23 27.09
C GLU A 217 12.51 -8.66 26.80
N GLY A 218 12.76 -8.95 25.52
CA GLY A 218 13.20 -10.28 25.06
C GLY A 218 12.09 -11.31 24.82
N LYS A 219 10.80 -10.98 24.95
CA LYS A 219 9.68 -11.91 24.67
C LYS A 219 8.99 -11.74 23.31
N ALA A 220 9.35 -10.72 22.53
CA ALA A 220 8.84 -10.58 21.16
C ALA A 220 9.44 -11.68 20.27
N LEU A 221 8.59 -12.44 19.58
CA LEU A 221 9.07 -13.46 18.65
C LEU A 221 9.62 -12.80 17.38
N PRO A 222 10.82 -13.19 16.91
CA PRO A 222 11.42 -12.62 15.72
C PRO A 222 10.59 -12.97 14.47
N ASN A 223 10.36 -11.99 13.60
CA ASN A 223 9.52 -12.16 12.40
C ASN A 223 10.40 -12.16 11.13
N ASN A 224 10.09 -13.02 10.17
CA ASN A 224 10.77 -13.02 8.87
C ASN A 224 10.34 -11.86 7.95
N HIS A 225 9.23 -11.20 8.28
CA HIS A 225 8.65 -10.10 7.53
C HIS A 225 8.41 -10.39 6.03
N LEU A 226 7.95 -11.60 5.67
CA LEU A 226 7.66 -12.03 4.29
C LEU A 226 6.87 -10.99 3.49
N SER A 227 5.88 -10.36 4.12
CA SER A 227 5.10 -9.27 3.51
C SER A 227 5.92 -8.07 3.02
N LEU A 228 6.96 -7.67 3.76
CA LEU A 228 7.89 -6.60 3.40
C LEU A 228 8.89 -7.09 2.34
N LEU A 229 9.43 -8.30 2.52
CA LEU A 229 10.36 -8.91 1.56
C LEU A 229 9.72 -9.03 0.17
N ALA A 230 8.48 -9.52 0.12
CA ALA A 230 7.72 -9.68 -1.13
C ALA A 230 7.41 -8.34 -1.80
N MET A 231 7.25 -7.27 -1.02
CA MET A 231 6.99 -5.94 -1.58
C MET A 231 8.23 -5.39 -2.29
N VAL A 232 9.40 -5.49 -1.66
CA VAL A 232 10.65 -5.03 -2.29
C VAL A 232 11.03 -5.89 -3.49
N ASP A 233 10.84 -7.22 -3.40
CA ASP A 233 11.02 -8.13 -4.54
C ASP A 233 10.09 -7.78 -5.71
N CYS A 234 8.81 -7.46 -5.43
CA CYS A 234 7.83 -7.04 -6.43
C CYS A 234 8.25 -5.73 -7.11
N TRP A 235 8.63 -4.70 -6.34
CA TRP A 235 9.11 -3.43 -6.88
C TRP A 235 10.36 -3.62 -7.74
N SER A 236 11.33 -4.41 -7.27
CA SER A 236 12.52 -4.77 -8.03
C SER A 236 12.17 -5.46 -9.35
N ALA A 237 11.26 -6.43 -9.34
CA ALA A 237 10.85 -7.18 -10.53
C ALA A 237 10.14 -6.30 -11.58
N LEU A 238 9.46 -5.24 -11.14
CA LEU A 238 8.75 -4.31 -12.02
C LEU A 238 9.54 -3.04 -12.36
N GLY A 239 10.75 -2.88 -11.81
CA GLY A 239 11.55 -1.67 -11.97
C GLY A 239 10.89 -0.43 -11.35
N ILE A 240 10.12 -0.61 -10.28
CA ILE A 240 9.46 0.48 -9.55
C ILE A 240 10.41 0.99 -8.46
N VAL A 241 10.67 2.29 -8.46
CA VAL A 241 11.33 2.99 -7.35
C VAL A 241 10.25 3.80 -6.63
N PRO A 242 9.82 3.39 -5.42
CA PRO A 242 8.66 3.97 -4.74
C PRO A 242 8.81 5.48 -4.44
N TYR A 243 10.04 5.97 -4.35
CA TYR A 243 10.36 7.37 -4.07
C TYR A 243 10.09 8.32 -5.25
N ASP A 244 10.06 7.81 -6.49
CA ASP A 244 9.80 8.64 -7.68
C ASP A 244 8.35 9.16 -7.71
N HIS A 245 7.46 8.54 -6.92
CA HIS A 245 6.02 8.78 -6.96
C HIS A 245 5.47 9.41 -5.66
N MET A 246 6.35 10.02 -4.85
CA MET A 246 5.99 10.63 -3.56
C MET A 246 5.00 11.79 -3.69
N ILE A 247 4.88 12.42 -4.86
CA ILE A 247 3.92 13.51 -5.13
C ILE A 247 2.46 13.11 -4.90
N CYS A 248 2.14 11.83 -5.06
CA CYS A 248 0.80 11.27 -4.82
C CYS A 248 0.78 10.26 -3.66
N SER A 249 1.83 10.24 -2.84
CA SER A 249 1.91 9.35 -1.69
C SER A 249 0.80 9.62 -0.68
N THR A 250 0.14 8.56 -0.24
CA THR A 250 -0.81 8.62 0.88
C THR A 250 -0.05 8.48 2.21
N PRO A 251 -0.61 8.94 3.34
CA PRO A 251 0.02 8.73 4.65
C PRO A 251 0.29 7.25 4.96
N LEU A 252 -0.60 6.36 4.49
CA LEU A 252 -0.45 4.91 4.65
C LEU A 252 0.76 4.39 3.87
N PHE A 253 0.92 4.85 2.63
CA PHE A 253 2.08 4.49 1.81
C PHE A 253 3.38 4.99 2.42
N ARG A 254 3.44 6.25 2.89
CA ARG A 254 4.63 6.81 3.54
C ARG A 254 5.02 6.00 4.79
N LEU A 255 4.04 5.67 5.62
CA LEU A 255 4.25 4.86 6.81
C LEU A 255 4.80 3.47 6.46
N TRP A 256 4.18 2.81 5.47
CA TRP A 256 4.58 1.48 5.06
C TRP A 256 5.95 1.44 4.36
N LEU A 257 6.22 2.42 3.49
CA LEU A 257 7.52 2.60 2.85
C LEU A 257 8.61 2.87 3.89
N GLY A 258 8.36 3.73 4.89
CA GLY A 258 9.33 3.99 5.95
C GLY A 258 9.64 2.77 6.82
N VAL A 259 8.64 1.94 7.12
CA VAL A 259 8.85 0.65 7.81
C VAL A 259 9.68 -0.31 6.96
N THR A 260 9.45 -0.34 5.66
CA THR A 260 10.19 -1.19 4.72
C THR A 260 11.63 -0.72 4.59
N GLU A 261 11.83 0.59 4.40
CA GLU A 261 13.13 1.22 4.36
C GLU A 261 13.91 0.92 5.63
N ASN A 262 13.27 0.96 6.80
CA ASN A 262 13.91 0.64 8.07
C ASN A 262 14.47 -0.78 8.09
N LEU A 263 13.70 -1.79 7.67
CA LEU A 263 14.19 -3.17 7.61
C LEU A 263 15.36 -3.30 6.61
N PHE A 264 15.23 -2.70 5.44
CA PHE A 264 16.19 -2.88 4.34
C PHE A 264 17.47 -2.04 4.46
N ARG A 265 17.47 -0.95 5.25
CA ARG A 265 18.67 -0.13 5.50
C ARG A 265 19.58 -0.70 6.59
N HIS A 266 19.14 -1.70 7.36
CA HIS A 266 19.94 -2.31 8.43
C HIS A 266 20.30 -3.76 8.05
N PRO A 267 21.48 -4.01 7.45
CA PRO A 267 21.87 -5.35 7.01
C PRO A 267 21.77 -6.42 8.10
N GLU A 268 22.12 -6.09 9.34
CA GLU A 268 22.00 -7.02 10.48
C GLU A 268 20.55 -7.46 10.73
N ARG A 269 19.60 -6.51 10.74
CA ARG A 269 18.16 -6.81 10.93
C ARG A 269 17.61 -7.59 9.74
N LEU A 270 18.05 -7.27 8.53
CA LEU A 270 17.63 -7.97 7.32
C LEU A 270 18.15 -9.42 7.31
N ASP A 271 19.44 -9.63 7.57
CA ASP A 271 20.05 -10.96 7.64
C ASP A 271 19.43 -11.81 8.77
N GLU A 272 19.07 -11.20 9.91
CA GLU A 272 18.31 -11.87 10.96
C GLU A 272 16.92 -12.31 10.47
N ALA A 273 16.16 -11.42 9.83
CA ALA A 273 14.85 -11.76 9.27
C ALA A 273 14.92 -12.90 8.25
N LEU A 274 15.95 -12.91 7.38
CA LEU A 274 16.18 -13.97 6.39
C LEU A 274 16.57 -15.30 7.03
N ARG A 275 17.35 -15.28 8.12
CA ARG A 275 17.70 -16.49 8.88
C ARG A 275 16.46 -17.08 9.54
N ILE A 276 15.67 -16.25 10.21
CA ILE A 276 14.39 -16.63 10.81
C ILE A 276 13.44 -17.19 9.75
N ALA A 277 13.44 -16.63 8.54
CA ALA A 277 12.63 -17.11 7.44
C ALA A 277 12.90 -18.58 7.06
N VAL A 278 14.14 -19.04 7.24
CA VAL A 278 14.60 -20.38 6.86
C VAL A 278 14.61 -21.34 8.06
N ASP A 279 15.19 -20.90 9.18
CA ASP A 279 15.50 -21.76 10.33
C ASP A 279 14.35 -21.84 11.34
N ASP A 280 13.49 -20.81 11.42
CA ASP A 280 12.38 -20.75 12.36
C ASP A 280 11.05 -21.15 11.68
N ASN A 281 10.32 -22.05 12.34
CA ASN A 281 9.05 -22.57 11.85
C ASN A 281 7.83 -21.97 12.56
N THR A 282 8.02 -21.05 13.50
CA THR A 282 6.97 -20.43 14.31
C THR A 282 5.92 -19.75 13.45
N PHE A 283 6.35 -18.97 12.44
CA PHE A 283 5.46 -18.24 11.51
C PHE A 283 5.15 -18.99 10.21
N ARG A 284 5.71 -20.18 9.99
CA ARG A 284 5.64 -20.89 8.69
C ARG A 284 4.21 -21.18 8.22
N SER A 285 3.31 -21.47 9.17
CA SER A 285 1.88 -21.68 8.90
C SER A 285 1.17 -20.37 8.56
N ASP A 286 1.50 -19.28 9.25
CA ASP A 286 0.95 -17.95 8.96
C ASP A 286 1.40 -17.48 7.56
N ASP A 287 2.66 -17.72 7.21
CA ASP A 287 3.23 -17.39 5.90
C ASP A 287 2.61 -18.21 4.75
N LEU A 288 2.20 -19.46 5.03
CA LEU A 288 1.47 -20.28 4.08
C LEU A 288 0.11 -19.66 3.75
N GLU A 289 -0.67 -19.33 4.78
CA GLU A 289 -1.97 -18.69 4.63
C GLU A 289 -1.83 -17.31 3.98
N PHE A 290 -0.77 -16.57 4.30
CA PHE A 290 -0.45 -15.31 3.63
C PHE A 290 -0.19 -15.49 2.12
N THR A 291 0.57 -16.51 1.75
CA THR A 291 0.85 -16.85 0.35
C THR A 291 -0.43 -17.26 -0.39
N PHE A 292 -1.31 -18.02 0.25
CA PHE A 292 -2.62 -18.41 -0.31
C PHE A 292 -3.54 -17.21 -0.48
N ALA A 293 -3.58 -16.32 0.51
CA ALA A 293 -4.34 -15.09 0.45
C ALA A 293 -3.88 -14.17 -0.69
N ALA A 294 -2.56 -13.98 -0.84
CA ALA A 294 -1.99 -13.15 -1.90
C ALA A 294 -2.37 -13.65 -3.30
N ARG A 295 -2.28 -14.97 -3.53
CA ARG A 295 -2.71 -15.58 -4.79
C ARG A 295 -4.21 -15.42 -5.02
N GLY A 296 -5.03 -15.67 -4.01
CA GLY A 296 -6.49 -15.53 -4.13
C GLY A 296 -6.93 -14.10 -4.46
N TRP A 297 -6.26 -13.08 -3.92
CA TRP A 297 -6.51 -11.68 -4.31
C TRP A 297 -6.06 -11.39 -5.75
N ALA A 298 -4.88 -11.88 -6.16
CA ALA A 298 -4.39 -11.72 -7.52
C ALA A 298 -5.30 -12.39 -8.57
N GLU A 299 -5.87 -13.56 -8.25
CA GLU A 299 -6.84 -14.26 -9.10
C GLU A 299 -8.14 -13.45 -9.25
N CYS A 300 -8.70 -12.94 -8.15
CA CYS A 300 -9.89 -12.08 -8.19
C CYS A 300 -9.67 -10.85 -9.10
N VAL A 301 -8.47 -10.25 -9.01
CA VAL A 301 -8.09 -9.08 -9.79
C VAL A 301 -7.91 -9.42 -11.27
N SER A 302 -7.20 -10.50 -11.56
CA SER A 302 -6.89 -10.91 -12.94
C SER A 302 -8.15 -11.27 -13.72
N LEU A 303 -9.13 -11.91 -13.04
CA LEU A 303 -10.42 -12.27 -13.63
C LEU A 303 -11.46 -11.14 -13.60
N GLY A 304 -11.20 -10.07 -12.85
CA GLY A 304 -12.14 -8.95 -12.69
C GLY A 304 -13.41 -9.30 -11.92
N HIS A 305 -13.36 -10.29 -11.03
CA HIS A 305 -14.52 -10.80 -10.30
C HIS A 305 -14.87 -9.94 -9.07
N PHE A 306 -15.67 -8.89 -9.28
CA PHE A 306 -16.12 -8.01 -8.19
C PHE A 306 -16.92 -8.73 -7.09
N ASP A 307 -17.79 -9.68 -7.44
CA ASP A 307 -18.60 -10.41 -6.46
C ASP A 307 -17.73 -11.32 -5.57
N THR A 308 -16.81 -12.07 -6.16
CA THR A 308 -15.85 -12.90 -5.40
C THR A 308 -14.97 -12.03 -4.50
N TRP A 309 -14.51 -10.88 -4.99
CA TRP A 309 -13.77 -9.92 -4.16
C TRP A 309 -14.62 -9.44 -2.97
N ARG A 310 -15.88 -9.05 -3.22
CA ARG A 310 -16.82 -8.57 -2.20
C ARG A 310 -17.01 -9.61 -1.10
N GLU A 311 -17.26 -10.87 -1.46
CA GLU A 311 -17.48 -11.96 -0.51
C GLU A 311 -16.24 -12.20 0.34
N ARG A 312 -15.07 -12.39 -0.29
CA ARG A 312 -13.79 -12.57 0.42
C ARG A 312 -13.49 -11.44 1.40
N PHE A 313 -13.76 -10.20 0.99
CA PHE A 313 -13.56 -9.02 1.83
C PHE A 313 -14.54 -9.01 3.00
N ARG A 314 -15.84 -9.20 2.75
CA ARG A 314 -16.89 -9.11 3.77
C ARG A 314 -16.78 -10.20 4.84
N GLU A 315 -16.45 -11.43 4.46
CA GLU A 315 -16.18 -12.51 5.43
C GLU A 315 -15.05 -12.13 6.39
N THR A 316 -13.96 -11.61 5.83
CA THR A 316 -12.79 -11.21 6.62
C THR A 316 -13.09 -9.97 7.46
N GLN A 317 -13.87 -9.03 6.91
CA GLN A 317 -14.34 -7.85 7.62
C GLN A 317 -15.20 -8.22 8.83
N ALA A 318 -16.12 -9.19 8.70
CA ALA A 318 -16.96 -9.66 9.80
C ALA A 318 -16.13 -10.25 10.95
N PHE A 319 -15.03 -10.96 10.63
CA PHE A 319 -14.09 -11.46 11.64
C PHE A 319 -13.43 -10.33 12.46
N PHE A 320 -13.11 -9.19 11.84
CA PHE A 320 -12.50 -8.05 12.53
C PHE A 320 -13.50 -7.08 13.17
N GLU A 321 -14.80 -7.21 12.89
CA GLU A 321 -15.84 -6.27 13.36
C GLU A 321 -15.78 -5.98 14.87
N PRO A 322 -15.57 -6.97 15.76
CA PRO A 322 -15.48 -6.71 17.19
C PRO A 322 -14.29 -5.83 17.61
N ARG A 323 -13.29 -5.65 16.74
CA ARG A 323 -12.02 -4.95 17.03
C ARG A 323 -11.95 -3.55 16.44
N PHE A 324 -12.86 -3.19 15.52
CA PHE A 324 -12.78 -1.91 14.82
C PHE A 324 -12.84 -0.69 15.73
N THR A 325 -13.64 -0.71 16.80
CA THR A 325 -13.77 0.43 17.72
C THR A 325 -12.44 0.76 18.42
N GLU A 326 -11.71 -0.26 18.86
CA GLU A 326 -10.41 -0.09 19.52
C GLU A 326 -9.34 0.29 18.50
N ALA A 327 -9.30 -0.42 17.36
CA ALA A 327 -8.38 -0.17 16.26
C ALA A 327 -8.49 1.24 15.68
N ALA A 328 -9.70 1.78 15.57
CA ALA A 328 -9.93 3.13 15.06
C ALA A 328 -9.28 4.20 15.97
N LYS A 329 -9.30 4.01 17.30
CA LYS A 329 -8.68 4.95 18.24
C LYS A 329 -7.16 4.96 18.08
N VAL A 330 -6.54 3.78 18.05
CA VAL A 330 -5.07 3.65 17.93
C VAL A 330 -4.58 4.06 16.54
N GLY A 331 -5.25 3.61 15.48
CA GLY A 331 -4.87 3.91 14.10
C GLY A 331 -4.94 5.41 13.77
N ASN A 332 -5.94 6.13 14.28
CA ASN A 332 -6.03 7.58 14.08
C ASN A 332 -4.92 8.34 14.82
N ALA A 333 -4.56 7.92 16.04
CA ALA A 333 -3.45 8.50 16.78
C ALA A 333 -2.10 8.29 16.06
N MET A 334 -1.89 7.09 15.50
CA MET A 334 -0.69 6.76 14.73
C MET A 334 -0.55 7.63 13.48
N ILE A 335 -1.61 7.75 12.66
CA ILE A 335 -1.56 8.55 11.43
C ILE A 335 -1.32 10.02 11.75
N LYS A 336 -1.95 10.54 12.81
CA LYS A 336 -1.73 11.92 13.24
C LYS A 336 -0.26 12.19 13.58
N ALA A 337 0.38 11.30 14.34
CA ALA A 337 1.79 11.44 14.69
C ALA A 337 2.72 11.38 13.47
N VAL A 338 2.43 10.49 12.51
CA VAL A 338 3.20 10.41 11.25
C VAL A 338 3.06 11.70 10.43
N LEU A 339 1.84 12.24 10.31
CA LEU A 339 1.59 13.49 9.59
C LEU A 339 2.32 14.69 10.23
N GLU A 340 2.33 14.78 11.56
CA GLU A 340 3.04 15.83 12.30
C GLU A 340 4.57 15.76 12.07
N GLU A 341 5.17 14.56 12.03
CA GLU A 341 6.61 14.44 11.74
C GLU A 341 6.95 14.76 10.28
N THR A 342 6.11 14.35 9.34
CA THR A 342 6.36 14.60 7.92
C THR A 342 6.26 16.09 7.59
N THR A 343 5.31 16.80 8.23
CA THR A 343 5.12 18.26 8.07
C THR A 343 6.21 19.06 8.78
N SER A 344 6.86 18.51 9.81
CA SER A 344 7.97 19.17 10.51
C SER A 344 9.30 19.09 9.75
N LYS A 345 9.38 18.25 8.71
CA LYS A 345 10.56 18.05 7.85
C LYS A 345 10.46 18.79 6.50
N GLU A 346 9.26 19.23 6.10
CA GLU A 346 8.99 20.09 4.94
C GLU A 346 8.97 21.56 5.37
#